data_AF-A0A9R0AM32-F1
#
_entry.id   AF-A0A9R0AM32-F1
#
_cell.length_a   1.000
_cell.length_b   1.000
_cell.length_c   1.000
_cell.angle_alpha   90.00
_cell.angle_beta   90.00
_cell.angle_gamma   90.00
#
_symmetry.space_group_name_H-M   'P 1'
#
loop_
_entity.id
_entity.type
_entity.pdbx_description
1 polymer ?
#
loop_
_entity_poly.entity_id
_entity_poly.type
_entity_poly.pdbx_seq_one_letter_code
_entity_poly.pdbx_strand_id
1 'polypeptide(L)'
;MDSESLHYSLDLAAGNGLTLSSEQRAALQTSLVILKRNYKFSRVLFWGKILGIKCDYFIAQGVEDDEMKNKKSLYSLNCMDWHLLPPATESMIADVALAAQGRFTGDPSHEYEHTETRIKGEGDDATEEEVTVKVNEASRLATAVSNIDKDASVVPRGAFTKSPSGKVQTNRSFGGLDPIEAAKLRNYLHFREPVNLKKKSILEMSHLNPAIDFLDPLSEDNPKGSWSLQLERGSTMCVLRSLLWLGLTFFHIPQTPQHGYIYMGDGLMNLDLPFML
;
A
#
# COMPACT_ATOMS: atom_id res chain seq x y z
N MET A 1 -0.21 -6.31 6.84
CA MET A 1 -0.38 -6.99 8.15
C MET A 1 0.93 -7.59 8.63
N ASP A 2 1.20 -7.60 9.94
CA ASP A 2 2.43 -8.20 10.49
C ASP A 2 2.41 -9.73 10.39
N SER A 3 3.53 -10.35 9.98
CA SER A 3 3.63 -11.80 9.80
C SER A 3 3.37 -12.58 11.09
N GLU A 4 3.71 -12.04 12.26
CA GLU A 4 3.55 -12.72 13.55
C GLU A 4 2.06 -12.84 13.95
N SER A 5 1.23 -11.89 13.50
CA SER A 5 -0.20 -11.81 13.80
C SER A 5 -1.10 -12.18 12.62
N LEU A 6 -0.51 -12.61 11.50
CA LEU A 6 -1.21 -12.79 10.23
C LEU A 6 -2.39 -13.77 10.33
N HIS A 7 -2.21 -14.85 11.10
CA HIS A 7 -3.17 -15.95 11.20
C HIS A 7 -4.56 -15.52 11.67
N TYR A 8 -4.65 -14.57 12.61
CA TYR A 8 -5.93 -14.02 13.06
C TYR A 8 -6.28 -12.71 12.34
N SER A 9 -5.29 -11.92 11.94
CA SER A 9 -5.51 -10.62 11.28
C SER A 9 -6.25 -10.77 9.95
N LEU A 10 -6.03 -11.86 9.22
CA LEU A 10 -6.75 -12.16 7.99
C LEU A 10 -8.27 -12.28 8.22
N ASP A 11 -8.69 -12.87 9.35
CA ASP A 11 -10.11 -13.05 9.66
C ASP A 11 -10.78 -11.75 10.14
N LEU A 12 -9.98 -10.78 10.60
CA LEU A 12 -10.47 -9.43 10.94
C LEU A 12 -10.72 -8.59 9.68
N ALA A 13 -9.96 -8.79 8.61
CA ALA A 13 -10.11 -8.07 7.35
C ALA A 13 -10.91 -8.82 6.27
N ALA A 14 -11.39 -10.04 6.55
CA ALA A 14 -12.10 -10.90 5.60
C ALA A 14 -13.50 -10.40 5.16
N GLY A 15 -13.99 -9.29 5.73
CA GLY A 15 -15.34 -8.78 5.45
C GLY A 15 -15.59 -8.35 3.99
N ASN A 16 -14.54 -8.23 3.16
CA ASN A 16 -14.66 -7.96 1.73
C ASN A 16 -14.91 -9.23 0.88
N GLY A 17 -14.96 -10.42 1.51
CA GLY A 17 -15.17 -11.70 0.83
C GLY A 17 -13.93 -12.27 0.11
N LEU A 18 -12.84 -11.52 0.04
CA LEU A 18 -11.57 -11.99 -0.50
C LEU A 18 -10.71 -12.54 0.64
N THR A 19 -10.40 -13.83 0.55
CA THR A 19 -9.62 -14.54 1.57
C THR A 19 -8.56 -15.44 0.93
N LEU A 20 -7.66 -15.94 1.76
CA LEU A 20 -6.63 -16.90 1.37
C LEU A 20 -7.09 -18.33 1.67
N SER A 21 -6.73 -19.27 0.81
CA SER A 21 -6.97 -20.70 1.04
C SER A 21 -6.20 -21.18 2.28
N SER A 22 -6.61 -22.32 2.85
CA SER A 22 -5.91 -22.94 3.99
C SER A 22 -4.45 -23.26 3.66
N GLU A 23 -4.20 -23.73 2.44
CA GLU A 23 -2.85 -23.99 1.92
C GLU A 23 -2.00 -22.71 1.84
N GLN A 24 -2.54 -21.64 1.26
CA GLN A 24 -1.85 -20.34 1.18
C GLN A 24 -1.55 -19.78 2.57
N ARG A 25 -2.50 -19.89 3.52
CA ARG A 25 -2.31 -19.47 4.90
C ARG A 25 -1.17 -20.24 5.58
N ALA A 26 -1.13 -21.57 5.43
CA ALA A 26 -0.08 -22.41 6.00
C ALA A 26 1.30 -22.14 5.37
N ALA A 27 1.34 -21.96 4.05
CA ALA A 27 2.55 -21.59 3.31
C ALA A 27 3.13 -20.25 3.80
N LEU A 28 2.30 -19.20 3.90
CA LEU A 28 2.70 -17.88 4.37
C LEU A 28 3.24 -17.88 5.82
N GLN A 29 2.61 -18.65 6.72
CA GLN A 29 3.08 -18.76 8.10
C GLN A 29 4.52 -19.25 8.18
N THR A 30 4.91 -20.16 7.29
CA THR A 30 6.26 -20.74 7.28
C THR A 30 7.22 -19.86 6.48
N SER A 31 6.84 -19.46 5.27
CA SER A 31 7.72 -18.78 4.33
C SER A 31 8.08 -17.36 4.78
N LEU A 32 7.16 -16.62 5.42
CA LEU A 32 7.44 -15.27 5.92
C LEU A 32 8.45 -15.27 7.08
N VAL A 33 8.45 -16.32 7.90
CA VAL A 33 9.45 -16.50 8.98
C VAL A 33 10.83 -16.77 8.39
N ILE A 34 10.91 -17.64 7.38
CA ILE A 34 12.15 -17.91 6.64
C ILE A 34 12.64 -16.62 5.97
N LEU A 35 11.74 -15.88 5.33
CA LEU A 35 12.03 -14.62 4.66
C LEU A 35 12.61 -13.58 5.63
N LYS A 36 12.00 -13.40 6.81
CA LYS A 36 12.48 -12.52 7.87
C LYS A 36 13.93 -12.84 8.25
N ARG A 37 14.27 -14.12 8.40
CA ARG A 37 15.62 -14.58 8.75
C ARG A 37 16.63 -14.39 7.62
N ASN A 38 16.27 -14.77 6.38
CA ASN A 38 17.18 -14.74 5.24
C ASN A 38 17.63 -13.32 4.89
N TYR A 39 16.70 -12.37 4.92
CA TYR A 39 16.98 -10.96 4.61
C TYR A 39 17.33 -10.13 5.85
N LYS A 40 17.31 -10.73 7.05
CA LYS A 40 17.56 -10.07 8.34
C LYS A 40 16.64 -8.87 8.58
N PHE A 41 15.38 -8.97 8.17
CA PHE A 41 14.40 -7.93 8.41
C PHE A 41 14.02 -7.85 9.90
N SER A 42 13.84 -6.64 10.41
CA SER A 42 13.28 -6.42 11.75
C SER A 42 11.85 -6.91 11.82
N ARG A 43 11.07 -6.62 10.77
CA ARG A 43 9.66 -7.03 10.62
C ARG A 43 9.37 -7.43 9.18
N VAL A 44 8.44 -8.37 9.02
CA VAL A 44 7.91 -8.76 7.73
C VAL A 44 6.41 -8.55 7.77
N LEU A 45 5.90 -7.89 6.73
CA LEU A 45 4.50 -7.61 6.56
C LEU A 45 4.00 -8.42 5.36
N PHE A 46 2.88 -9.12 5.52
CA PHE A 46 2.11 -9.55 4.37
C PHE A 46 1.30 -8.34 3.88
N TRP A 47 1.63 -7.86 2.68
CA TRP A 47 1.02 -6.69 2.09
C TRP A 47 -0.34 -7.02 1.48
N GLY A 48 -0.43 -8.16 0.80
CA GLY A 48 -1.66 -8.59 0.17
C GLY A 48 -1.47 -9.42 -1.10
N LYS A 49 -2.47 -9.35 -1.96
CA LYS A 49 -2.63 -10.17 -3.16
C LYS A 49 -3.08 -9.30 -4.35
N ILE A 50 -2.40 -9.41 -5.47
CA ILE A 50 -2.81 -8.80 -6.75
C ILE A 50 -3.34 -9.90 -7.67
N LEU A 51 -4.55 -9.72 -8.17
CA LEU A 51 -5.27 -10.70 -8.96
C LEU A 51 -4.83 -10.65 -10.42
N GLY A 52 -4.30 -11.76 -10.92
CA GLY A 52 -3.97 -11.92 -12.33
C GLY A 52 -5.03 -12.68 -13.12
N ILE A 53 -4.81 -12.83 -14.43
CA ILE A 53 -5.66 -13.63 -15.31
C ILE A 53 -5.32 -15.11 -15.15
N LYS A 54 -4.02 -15.47 -15.18
CA LYS A 54 -3.54 -16.85 -15.08
C LYS A 54 -3.21 -17.25 -13.65
N CYS A 55 -2.49 -16.38 -12.94
CA CYS A 55 -2.03 -16.60 -11.58
C CYS A 55 -2.04 -15.29 -10.80
N ASP A 56 -2.17 -15.41 -9.48
CA ASP A 56 -2.18 -14.27 -8.59
C ASP A 56 -0.79 -14.02 -7.99
N TYR A 57 -0.50 -12.76 -7.70
CA TYR A 57 0.72 -12.34 -7.01
C TYR A 57 0.47 -12.14 -5.52
N PHE A 58 1.29 -12.76 -4.68
CA PHE A 58 1.32 -12.53 -3.25
C PHE A 58 2.48 -11.60 -2.92
N ILE A 59 2.22 -10.54 -2.16
CA ILE A 59 3.22 -9.51 -1.87
C ILE A 59 3.55 -9.52 -0.38
N ALA A 60 4.85 -9.52 -0.09
CA ALA A 60 5.39 -9.31 1.25
C ALA A 60 6.32 -8.11 1.23
N GLN A 61 6.41 -7.42 2.37
CA GLN A 61 7.31 -6.30 2.57
C GLN A 61 8.18 -6.56 3.78
N GLY A 62 9.49 -6.51 3.57
CA GLY A 62 10.48 -6.51 4.64
C GLY A 62 10.79 -5.09 5.08
N VAL A 63 10.78 -4.87 6.38
CA VAL A 63 11.15 -3.61 7.03
C VAL A 63 12.43 -3.83 7.82
N GLU A 64 13.40 -2.94 7.63
CA GLU A 64 14.66 -2.95 8.36
C GLU A 64 14.53 -2.09 9.63
N ASP A 65 15.46 -1.17 9.84
CA ASP A 65 15.59 -0.40 11.08
C ASP A 65 14.58 0.76 11.20
N ASP A 66 14.20 1.34 10.07
CA ASP A 66 13.28 2.47 9.95
C ASP A 66 12.00 1.97 9.25
N GLU A 67 10.85 2.22 9.86
CA GLU A 67 9.57 1.71 9.37
C GLU A 67 9.11 2.35 8.05
N MET A 68 9.65 3.53 7.70
CA MET A 68 9.31 4.22 6.46
C MET A 68 10.36 4.12 5.37
N LYS A 69 11.63 3.85 5.73
CA LYS A 69 12.75 3.83 4.77
C LYS A 69 13.22 2.41 4.48
N ASN A 70 13.80 2.22 3.30
CA ASN A 70 14.43 0.96 2.88
C ASN A 70 13.50 -0.27 2.95
N LYS A 71 12.19 -0.08 2.79
CA LYS A 71 11.24 -1.19 2.63
C LYS A 71 11.59 -1.97 1.36
N LYS A 72 11.67 -3.30 1.47
CA LYS A 72 11.89 -4.19 0.33
C LYS A 72 10.61 -4.96 0.05
N SER A 73 10.05 -4.78 -1.13
CA SER A 73 8.87 -5.53 -1.58
C SER A 73 9.31 -6.79 -2.30
N LEU A 74 8.66 -7.91 -1.99
CA LEU A 74 8.87 -9.20 -2.63
C LEU A 74 7.55 -9.74 -3.13
N TYR A 75 7.59 -10.47 -4.24
CA TYR A 75 6.44 -11.18 -4.78
C TYR A 75 6.64 -12.69 -4.72
N SER A 76 5.54 -13.42 -4.70
CA SER A 76 5.48 -14.87 -4.82
C SER A 76 4.25 -15.27 -5.64
N LEU A 77 4.32 -16.40 -6.35
CA LEU A 77 3.17 -17.00 -7.04
C LEU A 77 2.56 -18.16 -6.23
N ASN A 78 3.29 -18.71 -5.27
CA ASN A 78 2.94 -19.92 -4.53
C ASN A 78 3.00 -19.75 -3.00
N CYS A 79 3.22 -18.53 -2.51
CA CYS A 79 3.40 -18.20 -1.09
C CYS A 79 4.63 -18.85 -0.41
N MET A 80 5.56 -19.43 -1.17
CA MET A 80 6.74 -20.12 -0.66
C MET A 80 8.03 -19.50 -1.21
N ASP A 81 8.11 -19.38 -2.53
CA ASP A 81 9.26 -18.82 -3.24
C ASP A 81 9.08 -17.32 -3.41
N TRP A 82 9.96 -16.53 -2.79
CA TRP A 82 9.89 -15.09 -2.76
C TRP A 82 10.99 -14.46 -3.62
N HIS A 83 10.58 -13.58 -4.53
CA HIS A 83 11.45 -12.86 -5.45
C HIS A 83 11.40 -11.35 -5.15
N LEU A 84 12.56 -10.70 -5.16
CA LEU A 84 12.66 -9.28 -4.87
C LEU A 84 12.09 -8.45 -6.04
N LEU A 85 11.23 -7.48 -5.73
CA LEU A 85 10.79 -6.48 -6.71
C LEU A 85 11.82 -5.36 -6.81
N PRO A 86 12.07 -4.82 -8.03
CA PRO A 86 12.89 -3.63 -8.18
C PRO A 86 12.20 -2.43 -7.48
N PRO A 87 12.98 -1.45 -6.98
CA PRO A 87 12.39 -0.22 -6.46
C PRO A 87 11.69 0.55 -7.58
N ALA A 88 10.53 1.14 -7.28
CA ALA A 88 9.78 1.91 -8.26
C ALA A 88 10.37 3.31 -8.46
N THR A 89 11.16 3.46 -9.53
CA THR A 89 11.70 4.77 -9.96
C THR A 89 10.63 5.57 -10.70
N GLU A 90 10.75 6.90 -10.68
CA GLU A 90 9.80 7.78 -11.39
C GLU A 90 9.74 7.49 -12.90
N SER A 91 10.88 7.14 -13.52
CA SER A 91 10.92 6.72 -14.93
C SER A 91 10.12 5.45 -15.16
N MET A 92 10.29 4.44 -14.30
CA MET A 92 9.57 3.16 -14.41
C MET A 92 8.07 3.37 -14.24
N ILE A 93 7.66 4.26 -13.33
CA ILE A 93 6.25 4.60 -13.12
C ILE A 93 5.66 5.25 -14.38
N ALA A 94 6.39 6.18 -15.01
CA ALA A 94 5.96 6.84 -16.23
C ALA A 94 5.85 5.84 -17.40
N ASP A 95 6.86 4.98 -17.58
CA ASP A 95 6.87 3.97 -18.63
C ASP A 95 5.73 2.96 -18.46
N VAL A 96 5.47 2.51 -17.22
CA VAL A 96 4.35 1.62 -16.88
C VAL A 96 3.01 2.28 -17.21
N ALA A 97 2.83 3.56 -16.88
CA ALA A 97 1.58 4.28 -17.12
C ALA A 97 1.25 4.40 -18.62
N LEU A 98 2.28 4.47 -19.47
CA LEU A 98 2.13 4.49 -20.92
C LEU A 98 1.88 3.09 -21.48
N ALA A 99 2.69 2.11 -21.09
CA ALA A 99 2.74 0.81 -21.77
C ALA A 99 1.75 -0.23 -21.22
N ALA A 100 1.37 -0.16 -19.95
CA ALA A 100 0.66 -1.25 -19.28
C ALA A 100 -0.68 -0.81 -18.67
N GLN A 101 -1.77 -1.30 -19.24
CA GLN A 101 -3.13 -1.07 -18.75
C GLN A 101 -3.92 -2.38 -18.60
N GLY A 102 -5.02 -2.35 -17.86
CA GLY A 102 -5.92 -3.51 -17.68
C GLY A 102 -5.48 -4.47 -16.58
N ARG A 103 -5.85 -5.75 -16.67
CA ARG A 103 -5.53 -6.73 -15.61
C ARG A 103 -4.09 -7.25 -15.74
N PHE A 104 -3.54 -7.76 -14.64
CA PHE A 104 -2.27 -8.50 -14.66
C PHE A 104 -2.44 -9.84 -15.37
N THR A 105 -1.43 -10.29 -16.11
CA THR A 105 -1.48 -11.60 -16.77
C THR A 105 -1.19 -12.74 -15.78
N GLY A 106 -0.32 -12.50 -14.79
CA GLY A 106 0.17 -13.51 -13.86
C GLY A 106 1.51 -14.13 -14.27
N ASP A 107 2.22 -13.55 -15.24
CA ASP A 107 3.60 -13.91 -15.60
C ASP A 107 4.54 -12.72 -15.43
N PRO A 108 5.49 -12.74 -14.46
CA PRO A 108 6.45 -11.65 -14.23
C PRO A 108 7.27 -11.24 -15.46
N SER A 109 7.45 -12.17 -16.41
CA SER A 109 8.29 -11.99 -17.60
C SER A 109 7.51 -11.48 -18.81
N HIS A 110 6.20 -11.32 -18.69
CA HIS A 110 5.38 -10.77 -19.76
C HIS A 110 5.79 -9.32 -20.06
N GLU A 111 5.96 -9.01 -21.34
CA GLU A 111 6.37 -7.68 -21.81
C GLU A 111 5.16 -6.95 -22.40
N TYR A 112 4.97 -5.71 -21.93
CA TYR A 112 4.04 -4.74 -22.48
C TYR A 112 4.83 -3.80 -23.39
N GLU A 113 4.28 -3.52 -24.58
CA GLU A 113 4.89 -2.62 -25.55
C GLU A 113 3.90 -1.52 -25.94
N HIS A 114 4.37 -0.28 -25.97
CA HIS A 114 3.62 0.85 -26.49
C HIS A 114 4.51 1.69 -27.40
N THR A 115 4.03 1.98 -28.60
CA THR A 115 4.76 2.77 -29.60
C THR A 115 4.03 4.10 -29.80
N GLU A 116 4.73 5.21 -29.54
CA GLU A 116 4.27 6.55 -29.86
C GLU A 116 5.02 7.11 -31.06
N THR A 117 4.29 7.60 -32.05
CA THR A 117 4.84 8.40 -33.15
C THR A 117 4.92 9.86 -32.72
N ARG A 118 6.14 10.39 -32.56
CA ARG A 118 6.39 11.80 -32.26
C ARG A 118 6.84 12.50 -33.53
N ILE A 119 6.10 13.54 -33.91
CA ILE A 119 6.51 14.40 -35.03
C ILE A 119 7.48 15.45 -34.48
N LYS A 120 8.73 15.43 -34.93
CA LYS A 120 9.74 16.47 -34.66
C LYS A 120 9.85 17.42 -35.85
N GLY A 121 9.54 18.69 -35.62
CA GLY A 121 9.65 19.77 -36.62
C GLY A 121 8.32 20.49 -36.87
N GLU A 122 8.36 21.66 -37.51
CA GLU A 122 7.19 22.40 -37.99
C GLU A 122 7.27 22.54 -39.53
N GLY A 123 6.18 22.26 -40.24
CA GLY A 123 6.13 22.38 -41.70
C GLY A 123 6.65 21.14 -42.46
N ASP A 124 7.20 21.35 -43.66
CA ASP A 124 7.66 20.29 -44.58
C ASP A 124 8.90 19.50 -44.09
N ASP A 125 9.58 19.99 -43.03
CA ASP A 125 10.73 19.33 -42.39
C ASP A 125 10.33 18.45 -41.18
N ALA A 126 9.03 18.19 -41.00
CA ALA A 126 8.54 17.33 -39.93
C ALA A 126 9.01 15.87 -40.12
N THR A 127 9.76 15.36 -39.14
CA THR A 127 10.25 13.97 -39.10
C THR A 127 9.46 13.16 -38.08
N GLU A 128 8.94 12.00 -38.50
CA GLU A 128 8.27 11.05 -37.61
C GLU A 128 9.32 10.18 -36.90
N GLU A 129 9.45 10.34 -35.58
CA GLU A 129 10.20 9.43 -34.71
C GLU A 129 9.24 8.49 -33.98
N GLU A 130 9.37 7.19 -34.22
CA GLU A 130 8.71 6.17 -33.40
C GLU A 130 9.51 5.90 -32.13
N VAL A 131 8.88 6.11 -30.97
CA VAL A 131 9.43 5.78 -29.66
C VAL A 131 8.66 4.59 -29.09
N THR A 132 9.31 3.44 -29.00
CA THR A 132 8.75 2.24 -28.36
C THR A 132 9.20 2.12 -26.91
N VAL A 133 8.25 2.09 -25.99
CA VAL A 133 8.47 1.84 -24.55
C VAL A 133 8.13 0.38 -24.27
N LYS A 134 9.05 -0.35 -23.62
CA LYS A 134 8.87 -1.74 -23.21
C LYS A 134 8.98 -1.87 -21.70
N VAL A 135 8.02 -2.56 -21.10
CA VAL A 135 7.93 -2.74 -19.65
C VAL A 135 7.56 -4.18 -19.34
N ASN A 136 8.29 -4.83 -18.44
CA ASN A 136 7.90 -6.17 -17.98
C ASN A 136 6.87 -6.11 -16.83
N GLU A 137 6.13 -7.20 -16.64
CA GLU A 137 5.08 -7.27 -15.64
C GLU A 137 5.60 -7.17 -14.20
N ALA A 138 6.82 -7.64 -13.93
CA ALA A 138 7.46 -7.45 -12.63
C ALA A 138 7.67 -5.96 -12.28
N SER A 139 8.06 -5.13 -13.25
CA SER A 139 8.21 -3.67 -13.08
C SER A 139 6.85 -3.00 -12.92
N ARG A 140 5.85 -3.46 -13.68
CA ARG A 140 4.46 -3.03 -13.49
C ARG A 140 3.96 -3.34 -12.07
N LEU A 141 4.25 -4.54 -11.57
CA LEU A 141 3.85 -5.00 -10.24
C LEU A 141 4.52 -4.15 -9.15
N ALA A 142 5.82 -3.89 -9.27
CA ALA A 142 6.55 -3.00 -8.36
C ALA A 142 5.95 -1.59 -8.31
N THR A 143 5.59 -1.04 -9.48
CA THR A 143 4.94 0.27 -9.61
C THR A 143 3.56 0.28 -8.96
N ALA A 144 2.73 -0.74 -9.20
CA ALA A 144 1.40 -0.83 -8.62
C ALA A 144 1.45 -0.91 -7.08
N VAL A 145 2.33 -1.76 -6.53
CA VAL A 145 2.54 -1.86 -5.07
C VAL A 145 3.00 -0.51 -4.50
N SER A 146 3.93 0.18 -5.16
CA SER A 146 4.42 1.50 -4.74
C SER A 146 3.31 2.56 -4.74
N ASN A 147 2.50 2.61 -5.79
CA ASN A 147 1.40 3.57 -5.91
C ASN A 147 0.32 3.32 -4.84
N ILE A 148 -0.08 2.07 -4.65
CA ILE A 148 -1.05 1.71 -3.60
C ILE A 148 -0.50 2.02 -2.21
N ASP A 149 0.78 1.74 -1.94
CA ASP A 149 1.41 2.09 -0.66
C ASP A 149 1.39 3.60 -0.42
N LYS A 150 1.72 4.36 -1.47
CA LYS A 150 1.69 5.83 -1.41
C LYS A 150 0.28 6.34 -1.14
N ASP A 151 -0.74 5.80 -1.78
CA ASP A 151 -2.07 6.38 -1.77
C ASP A 151 -3.01 5.79 -0.71
N ALA A 152 -2.71 4.61 -0.17
CA ALA A 152 -3.65 3.88 0.67
C ALA A 152 -3.05 3.09 1.84
N SER A 153 -1.71 3.07 2.03
CA SER A 153 -1.16 2.57 3.29
C SER A 153 -1.66 3.41 4.46
N VAL A 154 -2.27 2.76 5.46
CA VAL A 154 -2.93 3.45 6.57
C VAL A 154 -2.50 2.89 7.92
N VAL A 155 -2.35 3.79 8.90
CA VAL A 155 -2.06 3.49 10.30
C VAL A 155 -2.92 4.33 11.24
N PRO A 156 -3.24 3.85 12.45
CA PRO A 156 -3.90 4.68 13.44
C PRO A 156 -2.91 5.70 14.04
N ARG A 157 -3.42 6.87 14.39
CA ARG A 157 -2.67 7.96 15.01
C ARG A 157 -2.00 7.47 16.29
N GLY A 158 -0.69 7.66 16.39
CA GLY A 158 0.10 7.25 17.56
C GLY A 158 0.65 5.82 17.51
N ALA A 159 0.31 5.01 16.51
CA ALA A 159 0.90 3.67 16.34
C ALA A 159 2.41 3.71 16.02
N PHE A 160 2.87 4.80 15.42
CA PHE A 160 4.27 5.05 15.09
C PHE A 160 4.71 6.38 15.68
N THR A 161 6.00 6.48 15.98
CA THR A 161 6.64 7.72 16.45
C THR A 161 7.85 8.05 15.61
N LYS A 162 8.07 9.35 15.40
CA LYS A 162 9.24 9.87 14.71
C LYS A 162 10.22 10.45 15.72
N SER A 163 11.46 9.95 15.70
CA SER A 163 12.53 10.47 16.55
C SER A 163 12.98 11.86 16.08
N PRO A 164 13.70 12.63 16.92
CA PRO A 164 14.35 13.88 16.48
C PRO A 164 15.35 13.69 15.34
N SER A 165 15.96 12.49 15.23
CA SER A 165 16.82 12.12 14.09
C SER A 165 16.05 11.79 12.80
N GLY A 166 14.72 11.82 12.85
CA GLY A 166 13.84 11.54 11.72
C GLY A 166 13.54 10.06 11.48
N LYS A 167 14.05 9.15 12.33
CA LYS A 167 13.80 7.71 12.25
C LYS A 167 12.38 7.40 12.70
N VAL A 168 11.64 6.61 11.94
CA VAL A 168 10.27 6.19 12.30
C VAL A 168 10.30 4.78 12.90
N GLN A 169 9.67 4.61 14.05
CA GLN A 169 9.60 3.34 14.77
C GLN A 169 8.20 3.08 15.31
N THR A 170 7.87 1.81 15.53
CA THR A 170 6.66 1.41 16.23
C THR A 170 6.62 1.99 17.64
N ASN A 171 5.49 2.58 18.00
CA ASN A 171 5.27 3.13 19.32
C ASN A 171 4.87 2.02 20.28
N ARG A 172 5.80 1.55 21.12
CA ARG A 172 5.54 0.50 22.11
C ARG A 172 4.52 0.89 23.19
N SER A 173 4.27 2.18 23.37
CA SER A 173 3.28 2.71 24.31
C SER A 173 1.90 2.89 23.68
N PHE A 174 1.73 2.57 22.39
CA PHE A 174 0.44 2.66 21.74
C PHE A 174 -0.51 1.58 22.28
N GLY A 175 -1.47 2.01 23.10
CA GLY A 175 -2.51 1.14 23.64
C GLY A 175 -3.76 1.02 22.76
N GLY A 176 -3.76 1.59 21.56
CA GLY A 176 -4.96 1.69 20.72
C GLY A 176 -5.69 3.03 20.84
N LEU A 177 -6.55 3.32 19.88
CA LEU A 177 -7.43 4.48 19.92
C LEU A 177 -8.58 4.25 20.92
N ASP A 178 -9.02 5.32 21.56
CA ASP A 178 -10.30 5.32 22.28
C ASP A 178 -11.45 5.03 21.29
N PRO A 179 -12.51 4.29 21.66
CA PRO A 179 -13.61 3.98 20.74
C PRO A 179 -14.25 5.21 20.07
N ILE A 180 -14.35 6.35 20.77
CA ILE A 180 -14.92 7.59 20.20
C ILE A 180 -13.96 8.20 19.17
N GLU A 181 -12.65 8.13 19.42
CA GLU A 181 -11.65 8.62 18.48
C GLU A 181 -11.44 7.63 17.31
N ALA A 182 -11.56 6.32 17.53
CA ALA A 182 -11.53 5.31 16.48
C ALA A 182 -12.69 5.46 15.48
N ALA A 183 -13.83 6.01 15.89
CA ALA A 183 -14.93 6.31 14.99
C ALA A 183 -14.69 7.53 14.07
N LYS A 184 -13.54 8.21 14.18
CA LYS A 184 -13.24 9.44 13.42
C LYS A 184 -12.11 9.21 12.42
N LEU A 185 -12.38 9.44 11.15
CA LEU A 185 -11.43 9.25 10.05
C LEU A 185 -10.11 10.03 10.22
N ARG A 186 -10.15 11.21 10.86
CA ARG A 186 -8.96 12.05 11.14
C ARG A 186 -7.88 11.34 11.97
N ASN A 187 -8.23 10.29 12.70
CA ASN A 187 -7.31 9.53 13.55
C ASN A 187 -6.63 8.37 12.80
N TYR A 188 -6.85 8.29 11.49
CA TYR A 188 -6.14 7.37 10.60
C TYR A 188 -5.31 8.21 9.63
N LEU A 189 -4.05 7.80 9.46
CA LEU A 189 -3.04 8.58 8.76
C LEU A 189 -2.41 7.74 7.63
N HIS A 190 -2.03 8.41 6.55
CA HIS A 190 -1.26 7.80 5.46
C HIS A 190 0.14 7.43 5.93
N PHE A 191 0.54 6.17 5.73
CA PHE A 191 1.85 5.67 6.15
C PHE A 191 2.93 5.84 5.06
N ARG A 192 3.18 7.10 4.71
CA ARG A 192 4.19 7.56 3.76
C ARG A 192 4.75 8.92 4.16
N GLU A 193 5.73 9.42 3.41
CA GLU A 193 6.17 10.80 3.61
C GLU A 193 5.02 11.80 3.40
N PRO A 194 4.85 12.76 4.32
CA PRO A 194 3.72 13.69 4.26
C PRO A 194 3.90 14.71 3.13
N VAL A 195 2.81 14.92 2.40
CA VAL A 195 2.69 15.87 1.30
C VAL A 195 1.95 17.13 1.73
N ASN A 196 0.91 17.00 2.56
CA ASN A 196 0.07 18.14 2.96
C ASN A 196 0.59 18.82 4.22
N LEU A 197 1.21 18.10 5.16
CA LEU A 197 1.81 18.72 6.35
C LEU A 197 2.82 19.83 6.01
N LYS A 198 3.59 19.67 4.93
CA LYS A 198 4.57 20.67 4.47
C LYS A 198 3.92 21.99 4.02
N LYS A 199 2.62 21.98 3.75
CA LYS A 199 1.84 23.13 3.28
C LYS A 199 1.08 23.84 4.41
N LYS A 200 1.07 23.28 5.62
CA LYS A 200 0.33 23.85 6.77
C LYS A 200 1.00 25.13 7.28
N SER A 201 0.17 26.04 7.78
CA SER A 201 0.61 27.29 8.39
C SER A 201 1.28 27.05 9.76
N ILE A 202 2.07 28.03 10.22
CA ILE A 202 2.75 27.98 11.52
C ILE A 202 1.74 27.79 12.67
N LEU A 203 0.57 28.45 12.58
CA LEU A 203 -0.49 28.34 13.57
C LEU A 203 -1.05 26.91 13.63
N GLU A 204 -1.33 26.29 12.49
CA GLU A 204 -1.80 24.91 12.44
C GLU A 204 -0.75 23.93 12.98
N MET A 205 0.52 24.15 12.65
CA MET A 205 1.63 23.34 13.15
C MET A 205 1.80 23.43 14.66
N SER A 206 1.44 24.55 15.30
CA SER A 206 1.57 24.73 16.75
C SER A 206 0.70 23.79 17.58
N HIS A 207 -0.37 23.25 16.98
CA HIS A 207 -1.29 22.32 17.63
C HIS A 207 -0.89 20.84 17.45
N LEU A 208 0.13 20.56 16.62
CA LEU A 208 0.57 19.20 16.30
C LEU A 208 1.72 18.76 17.21
N ASN A 209 1.75 17.48 17.56
CA ASN A 209 2.91 16.88 18.22
C ASN A 209 3.86 16.31 17.15
N PRO A 210 5.07 16.86 16.94
CA PRO A 210 5.97 16.41 15.86
C PRO A 210 6.40 14.94 15.94
N ALA A 211 6.32 14.31 17.12
CA ALA A 211 6.67 12.92 17.29
C ALA A 211 5.55 11.97 16.84
N ILE A 212 4.28 12.41 16.85
CA ILE A 212 3.10 11.57 16.58
C ILE A 212 2.35 12.03 15.33
N ASP A 213 2.21 13.33 15.15
CA ASP A 213 1.46 14.01 14.09
C ASP A 213 2.38 14.39 12.92
N PHE A 214 3.18 13.43 12.46
CA PHE A 214 4.14 13.61 11.36
C PHE A 214 3.63 13.07 10.01
N LEU A 215 2.37 12.63 9.95
CA LEU A 215 1.71 12.05 8.77
C LEU A 215 0.43 12.79 8.38
N ASP A 216 0.03 12.65 7.11
CA ASP A 216 -1.20 13.26 6.59
C ASP A 216 -2.43 12.44 7.02
N PRO A 217 -3.49 13.06 7.57
CA PRO A 217 -4.71 12.36 7.95
C PRO A 217 -5.60 12.04 6.75
N LEU A 218 -6.25 10.87 6.76
CA LEU A 218 -7.16 10.45 5.67
C LEU A 218 -8.36 11.38 5.48
N SER A 219 -8.74 12.13 6.51
CA SER A 219 -9.83 13.12 6.43
C SER A 219 -9.52 14.30 5.51
N GLU A 220 -8.25 14.50 5.14
CA GLU A 220 -7.79 15.56 4.24
C GLU A 220 -7.64 15.07 2.77
N ASP A 221 -8.03 13.82 2.48
CA ASP A 221 -7.94 13.25 1.13
C ASP A 221 -8.91 13.91 0.14
N ASN A 222 -8.49 13.96 -1.12
CA ASN A 222 -9.26 14.45 -2.25
C ASN A 222 -9.39 13.34 -3.31
N PRO A 223 -10.60 12.99 -3.78
CA PRO A 223 -11.89 13.56 -3.40
C PRO A 223 -12.32 13.24 -1.96
N LYS A 224 -13.12 14.13 -1.35
CA LYS A 224 -13.76 13.86 -0.06
C LYS A 224 -14.68 12.66 -0.20
N GLY A 225 -14.58 11.71 0.73
CA GLY A 225 -15.33 10.46 0.65
C GLY A 225 -14.54 9.30 0.04
N SER A 226 -13.24 9.47 -0.25
CA SER A 226 -12.37 8.38 -0.74
C SER A 226 -12.23 7.17 0.20
N TRP A 227 -12.73 7.28 1.43
CA TRP A 227 -12.65 6.25 2.45
C TRP A 227 -14.02 6.00 3.07
N SER A 228 -14.37 4.72 3.22
CA SER A 228 -15.49 4.27 4.03
C SER A 228 -14.97 3.78 5.38
N LEU A 229 -15.45 4.38 6.48
CA LEU A 229 -15.18 3.94 7.85
C LEU A 229 -16.42 3.28 8.43
N GLN A 230 -16.27 2.05 8.91
CA GLN A 230 -17.36 1.25 9.46
C GLN A 230 -16.98 0.66 10.81
N LEU A 231 -17.96 0.59 11.71
CA LEU A 231 -17.82 -0.09 13.00
C LEU A 231 -18.49 -1.46 12.89
N GLU A 232 -17.68 -2.52 12.98
CA GLU A 232 -18.12 -3.90 12.87
C GLU A 232 -18.09 -4.60 14.25
N ARG A 233 -18.68 -5.79 14.34
CA ARG A 233 -18.67 -6.65 15.55
C ARG A 233 -19.15 -5.94 16.82
N GLY A 234 -20.26 -5.21 16.74
CA GLY A 234 -20.82 -4.47 17.87
C GLY A 234 -19.95 -3.27 18.30
N SER A 235 -19.30 -2.61 17.33
CA SER A 235 -18.39 -1.47 17.55
C SER A 235 -17.09 -1.80 18.28
N THR A 236 -16.69 -3.07 18.30
CA THR A 236 -15.41 -3.52 18.86
C THR A 236 -14.27 -3.51 17.83
N MET A 237 -14.59 -3.30 16.56
CA MET A 237 -13.63 -3.25 15.47
C MET A 237 -13.97 -2.12 14.51
N CYS A 238 -12.98 -1.31 14.18
CA CYS A 238 -13.10 -0.31 13.12
C CYS A 238 -12.49 -0.87 11.84
N VAL A 239 -13.22 -0.75 10.74
CA VAL A 239 -12.79 -1.19 9.41
C VAL A 239 -12.81 0.01 8.47
N LEU A 240 -11.69 0.25 7.80
CA LEU A 240 -11.57 1.25 6.75
C LEU A 240 -11.40 0.56 5.40
N ARG A 241 -12.10 1.07 4.39
CA ARG A 241 -11.99 0.61 3.00
C ARG A 241 -11.68 1.78 2.09
N SER A 242 -10.68 1.61 1.23
CA SER A 242 -10.39 2.61 0.20
C SER A 242 -11.39 2.47 -0.95
N LEU A 243 -11.97 3.57 -1.39
CA LEU A 243 -12.81 3.63 -2.59
C LEU A 243 -12.01 4.00 -3.84
N LEU A 244 -10.81 4.54 -3.65
CA LEU A 244 -9.85 4.82 -4.74
C LEU A 244 -9.11 3.54 -5.16
N TRP A 245 -8.71 2.72 -4.18
CA TRP A 245 -8.05 1.45 -4.40
C TRP A 245 -8.93 0.30 -3.91
N LEU A 246 -9.85 -0.12 -4.77
CA LEU A 246 -10.82 -1.17 -4.47
C LEU A 246 -10.07 -2.48 -4.16
N GLY A 247 -10.27 -2.98 -2.94
CA GLY A 247 -9.57 -4.15 -2.42
C GLY A 247 -8.73 -3.86 -1.19
N LEU A 248 -8.37 -2.60 -0.91
CA LEU A 248 -7.70 -2.25 0.33
C LEU A 248 -8.67 -2.25 1.50
N THR A 249 -8.40 -3.09 2.49
CA THR A 249 -9.13 -3.16 3.76
C THR A 249 -8.16 -3.03 4.92
N PHE A 250 -8.44 -2.08 5.80
CA PHE A 250 -7.74 -1.88 7.07
C PHE A 250 -8.67 -2.21 8.23
N PHE A 251 -8.09 -2.76 9.31
CA PHE A 251 -8.78 -2.95 10.57
C PHE A 251 -7.98 -2.35 11.73
N HIS A 252 -8.70 -1.95 12.77
CA HIS A 252 -8.15 -1.61 14.09
C HIS A 252 -9.12 -2.07 15.18
N ILE A 253 -8.58 -2.67 16.25
CA ILE A 253 -9.34 -2.99 17.46
C ILE A 253 -9.06 -1.88 18.48
N PRO A 254 -10.05 -1.00 18.77
CA PRO A 254 -9.89 0.08 19.76
C PRO A 254 -9.42 -0.45 21.12
N GLN A 255 -8.71 0.38 21.87
CA GLN A 255 -8.08 0.02 23.15
C GLN A 255 -7.09 -1.15 23.09
N THR A 256 -6.62 -1.51 21.89
CA THR A 256 -5.49 -2.43 21.71
C THR A 256 -4.51 -1.89 20.66
N PRO A 257 -3.23 -2.31 20.67
CA PRO A 257 -2.31 -1.97 19.59
C PRO A 257 -2.65 -2.66 18.25
N GLN A 258 -3.64 -3.56 18.20
CA GLN A 258 -3.88 -4.40 17.03
C GLN A 258 -4.47 -3.58 15.88
N HIS A 259 -3.75 -3.56 14.77
CA HIS A 259 -4.17 -2.93 13.53
C HIS A 259 -3.41 -3.52 12.35
N GLY A 260 -3.93 -3.31 11.16
CA GLY A 260 -3.23 -3.64 9.94
C GLY A 260 -4.13 -3.46 8.73
N TYR A 261 -3.50 -3.38 7.57
CA TYR A 261 -4.22 -3.42 6.29
C TYR A 261 -3.73 -4.58 5.44
N ILE A 262 -4.60 -4.94 4.49
CA ILE A 262 -4.33 -5.86 3.42
C ILE A 262 -4.95 -5.32 2.14
N TYR A 263 -4.25 -5.48 1.02
CA TYR A 263 -4.82 -5.26 -0.30
C TYR A 263 -5.16 -6.60 -0.95
N MET A 264 -6.38 -6.75 -1.44
CA MET A 264 -6.74 -7.87 -2.32
C MET A 264 -7.58 -7.33 -3.50
N GLY A 265 -6.99 -7.24 -4.67
CA GLY A 265 -7.64 -6.61 -5.83
C GLY A 265 -6.83 -6.77 -7.11
N ASP A 266 -7.29 -6.17 -8.20
CA ASP A 266 -6.64 -6.24 -9.53
C ASP A 266 -5.47 -5.25 -9.70
N GLY A 267 -5.33 -4.30 -8.79
CA GLY A 267 -4.24 -3.33 -8.81
C GLY A 267 -4.56 -2.10 -9.67
N LEU A 268 -5.84 -1.87 -9.96
CA LEU A 268 -6.31 -0.72 -10.73
C LEU A 268 -6.86 0.38 -9.80
N MET A 269 -6.47 1.62 -10.13
CA MET A 269 -6.99 2.80 -9.46
C MET A 269 -8.37 3.14 -10.00
N ASN A 270 -9.33 3.44 -9.12
CA ASN A 270 -10.67 3.88 -9.48
C ASN A 270 -10.66 5.36 -9.91
N LEU A 271 -10.35 5.62 -11.17
CA LEU A 271 -10.35 6.95 -11.76
C LEU A 271 -11.75 7.59 -11.81
N ASP A 272 -12.80 6.78 -11.79
CA ASP A 272 -14.19 7.24 -11.86
C ASP A 272 -14.77 7.65 -10.50
N LEU A 273 -14.00 7.48 -9.42
CA LEU A 273 -14.44 7.80 -8.06
C LEU A 273 -15.08 9.20 -7.92
N PRO A 274 -14.56 10.29 -8.51
CA PRO A 274 -15.19 11.61 -8.42
C PRO A 274 -16.62 11.67 -8.99
N PHE A 275 -16.98 10.77 -9.90
CA PHE A 275 -18.32 10.69 -10.50
C PHE A 275 -19.24 9.70 -9.77
N MET A 276 -18.69 8.90 -8.85
CA MET A 276 -19.43 7.90 -8.07
C MET A 276 -19.86 8.41 -6.68
N LEU A 277 -19.27 9.52 -6.21
CA LEU A 277 -19.49 10.11 -4.89
C LEU A 277 -20.64 11.12 -4.85
#